data_AF-A0A831NZN7-F1
#
_entry.id   AF-A0A831NZN7-F1
#
_cell.length_a   1.000
_cell.length_b   1.000
_cell.length_c   1.000
_cell.angle_alpha   90.00
_cell.angle_beta   90.00
_cell.angle_gamma   90.00
#
_symmetry.space_group_name_H-M   'P 1'
#
loop_
_entity.id
_entity.type
_entity.pdbx_description
1 polymer ?
#
loop_
_entity_poly.entity_id
_entity_poly.type
_entity_poly.pdbx_seq_one_letter_code
_entity_poly.pdbx_strand_id
1 'polypeptide(L)'
;MDEGVDPTHMCQSLVEKVAQSEQLRAVTEPDILPLFEDWLDELESEIRERIMAAGSAVDPLQLARDLGLSDNGASFMIAKLRREGKIS
;
A
#
# COMPACT_ATOMS: atom_id res chain seq x y z
N MET A 1 30.51 31.30 -16.91
CA MET A 1 30.81 30.18 -15.99
C MET A 1 30.33 30.65 -14.63
N ASP A 2 29.07 30.38 -14.32
CA ASP A 2 28.46 30.72 -13.03
C ASP A 2 27.32 29.72 -12.83
N GLU A 3 27.62 28.61 -12.18
CA GLU A 3 26.61 27.64 -11.71
C GLU A 3 26.62 27.71 -10.18
N GLY A 4 26.03 28.78 -9.66
CA GLY A 4 25.66 28.85 -8.26
C GLY A 4 24.47 27.94 -8.00
N VAL A 5 24.68 26.84 -7.27
CA VAL A 5 23.59 26.02 -6.73
C VAL A 5 22.80 26.89 -5.76
N ASP A 6 21.53 27.15 -6.06
CA ASP A 6 20.62 27.87 -5.16
C ASP A 6 20.57 27.12 -3.80
N PRO A 7 21.01 27.75 -2.69
CA PRO A 7 21.03 27.14 -1.37
C PRO A 7 19.66 26.61 -0.93
N THR A 8 18.58 27.24 -1.41
CA THR A 8 17.19 26.85 -1.13
C THR A 8 16.85 25.51 -1.79
N HIS A 9 17.28 25.34 -3.05
CA HIS A 9 17.07 24.11 -3.81
C HIS A 9 17.88 22.95 -3.22
N MET A 10 19.09 23.21 -2.72
CA MET A 10 19.90 22.22 -2.00
C MET A 10 19.23 21.80 -0.68
N CYS A 11 18.74 22.74 0.13
CA CYS A 11 18.05 22.45 1.37
C CYS A 11 16.74 21.68 1.15
N GLN A 12 15.94 22.05 0.14
CA GLN A 12 14.73 21.29 -0.23
C GLN A 12 15.06 19.87 -0.68
N SER A 13 16.07 19.70 -1.54
CA SER A 13 16.51 18.37 -1.99
C SER A 13 17.03 17.49 -0.85
N LEU A 14 17.70 18.07 0.15
CA LEU A 14 18.15 17.34 1.33
C LEU A 14 16.98 16.95 2.23
N VAL A 15 16.02 17.85 2.44
CA VAL A 15 14.81 17.56 3.23
C VAL A 15 13.94 16.50 2.54
N GLU A 16 13.77 16.55 1.22
CA GLU A 16 13.07 15.53 0.44
C GLU A 16 13.76 14.17 0.53
N LYS A 17 15.10 14.13 0.42
CA LYS A 17 15.87 12.89 0.54
C LYS A 17 15.85 12.35 1.98
N VAL A 18 15.85 13.21 2.99
CA VAL A 18 15.69 12.81 4.39
C VAL A 18 14.28 12.28 4.63
N ALA A 19 13.25 12.95 4.14
CA ALA A 19 11.86 12.48 4.25
C ALA A 19 11.66 11.13 3.53
N GLN A 20 12.27 10.95 2.36
CA GLN A 20 12.30 9.67 1.63
C GLN A 20 13.09 8.60 2.40
N SER A 21 14.22 8.97 3.00
CA SER A 21 15.04 8.09 3.85
C SER A 21 14.30 7.67 5.13
N GLU A 22 13.50 8.55 5.73
CA GLU A 22 12.65 8.23 6.89
C GLU A 22 11.46 7.34 6.51
N GLN A 23 10.85 7.57 5.34
CA GLN A 23 9.85 6.65 4.77
C GLN A 23 10.44 5.26 4.50
N LEU A 24 11.67 5.20 3.97
CA LEU A 24 12.41 3.95 3.83
C LEU A 24 12.76 3.34 5.20
N ARG A 25 13.06 4.17 6.22
CA ARG A 25 13.34 3.68 7.58
C ARG A 25 12.15 2.99 8.23
N ALA A 26 10.91 3.41 7.94
CA ALA A 26 9.71 2.68 8.35
C ALA A 26 9.63 1.25 7.75
N VAL A 27 10.46 0.95 6.74
CA VAL A 27 10.61 -0.36 6.07
C VAL A 27 11.97 -1.02 6.41
N THR A 28 12.81 -0.43 7.29
CA THR A 28 14.20 -0.89 7.53
C THR A 28 14.41 -1.91 8.64
N GLU A 29 13.37 -2.42 9.28
CA GLU A 29 13.54 -3.64 10.07
C GLU A 29 13.49 -4.83 9.09
N PRO A 30 14.62 -5.49 8.80
CA PRO A 30 14.67 -6.54 7.78
C PRO A 30 13.74 -7.71 8.09
N ASP A 31 13.34 -7.87 9.35
CA ASP A 31 12.41 -8.90 9.80
C ASP A 31 10.94 -8.46 9.71
N ILE A 32 10.64 -7.15 9.66
CA ILE A 32 9.27 -6.63 9.57
C ILE A 32 8.73 -6.70 8.15
N LEU A 33 9.58 -6.48 7.15
CA LEU A 33 9.13 -6.53 5.75
C LEU A 33 8.54 -7.90 5.37
N PRO A 34 9.20 -9.05 5.66
CA PRO A 34 8.61 -10.37 5.44
C PRO A 34 7.29 -10.56 6.19
N LEU A 35 7.20 -10.11 7.45
CA LEU A 35 5.96 -10.22 8.23
C LEU A 35 4.82 -9.39 7.65
N PHE A 36 5.12 -8.21 7.10
CA PHE A 36 4.16 -7.38 6.41
C PHE A 36 3.72 -8.01 5.08
N GLU A 37 4.65 -8.59 4.33
CA GLU A 37 4.36 -9.32 3.10
C GLU A 37 3.47 -10.55 3.37
N ASP A 38 3.82 -11.36 4.38
CA ASP A 38 3.02 -12.51 4.82
C ASP A 38 1.61 -12.08 5.24
N TRP A 39 1.51 -11.05 6.08
CA TRP A 39 0.22 -10.51 6.52
C TRP A 39 -0.61 -9.97 5.35
N LEU A 40 0.03 -9.30 4.39
CA LEU A 40 -0.66 -8.77 3.22
C LEU A 40 -1.19 -9.91 2.35
N ASP A 41 -0.40 -10.97 2.14
CA ASP A 41 -0.80 -12.17 1.39
C ASP A 41 -1.97 -12.91 2.06
N GLU A 42 -1.95 -13.03 3.39
CA GLU A 42 -3.05 -13.58 4.19
C GLU A 42 -4.33 -12.75 3.99
N LEU A 43 -4.22 -11.42 4.07
CA LEU A 43 -5.33 -10.50 3.85
C LEU A 43 -5.88 -10.62 2.42
N GLU A 44 -5.03 -10.77 1.40
CA GLU A 44 -5.47 -11.00 0.02
C GLU A 44 -6.26 -12.30 -0.11
N SER A 45 -5.79 -13.35 0.57
CA SER A 45 -6.45 -14.66 0.54
C SER A 45 -7.83 -14.59 1.16
N GLU A 46 -7.96 -13.97 2.33
CA GLU A 46 -9.24 -13.81 3.01
C GLU A 46 -10.22 -12.99 2.17
N ILE A 47 -9.77 -11.88 1.60
CA ILE A 47 -10.60 -11.03 0.72
C ILE A 47 -11.10 -11.84 -0.49
N ARG A 48 -10.20 -12.56 -1.16
CA ARG A 48 -10.54 -13.37 -2.33
C ARG A 48 -11.55 -14.46 -1.97
N GLU A 49 -11.33 -15.16 -0.87
CA GLU A 49 -12.23 -16.22 -0.38
C GLU A 49 -13.62 -15.67 -0.04
N ARG A 50 -13.70 -14.53 0.63
CA ARG A 50 -14.97 -13.85 0.91
C ARG A 50 -15.69 -13.41 -0.35
N ILE A 51 -14.97 -12.90 -1.34
CA ILE A 51 -15.54 -12.51 -2.64
C ILE A 51 -16.10 -13.73 -3.37
N MET A 52 -15.33 -14.83 -3.42
CA MET A 52 -15.78 -16.07 -4.05
C MET A 52 -16.99 -16.69 -3.32
N ALA A 53 -17.02 -16.60 -1.98
CA ALA A 53 -18.13 -17.12 -1.18
C ALA A 53 -19.43 -16.31 -1.32
N ALA A 54 -19.32 -14.98 -1.47
CA ALA A 54 -20.47 -14.09 -1.62
C ALA A 54 -21.02 -14.00 -3.06
N GLY A 55 -20.24 -14.42 -4.07
CA GLY A 55 -20.66 -14.41 -5.48
C GLY A 55 -20.53 -13.04 -6.16
N SER A 56 -21.26 -12.83 -7.27
CA SER A 56 -21.04 -11.75 -8.25
C SER A 56 -21.29 -10.31 -7.77
N ALA A 57 -21.63 -10.09 -6.50
CA ALA A 57 -21.98 -8.78 -5.97
C ALA A 57 -21.39 -8.58 -4.56
N VAL A 58 -20.07 -8.41 -4.49
CA VAL A 58 -19.43 -7.91 -3.26
C VAL A 58 -19.24 -6.41 -3.35
N ASP A 59 -19.87 -5.69 -2.43
CA ASP A 59 -19.68 -4.25 -2.24
C ASP A 59 -18.31 -4.00 -1.56
N PRO A 60 -17.39 -3.27 -2.22
CA PRO A 60 -16.13 -2.80 -1.63
C PRO A 60 -16.26 -2.19 -0.23
N LEU A 61 -17.32 -1.43 0.00
CA LEU A 61 -17.58 -0.76 1.28
C LEU A 61 -17.98 -1.75 2.38
N GLN A 62 -18.66 -2.84 2.02
CA GLN A 62 -18.98 -3.89 2.97
C GLN A 62 -17.72 -4.68 3.35
N LEU A 63 -16.86 -4.97 2.37
CA LEU A 63 -15.56 -5.60 2.61
C LEU A 63 -14.69 -4.75 3.55
N ALA A 64 -14.68 -3.43 3.36
CA ALA A 64 -13.96 -2.50 4.24
C ALA A 64 -14.39 -2.62 5.70
N ARG A 65 -15.71 -2.65 5.93
CA ARG A 65 -16.30 -2.77 7.27
C ARG A 65 -16.00 -4.12 7.91
N ASP A 66 -16.11 -5.21 7.16
CA ASP A 66 -15.97 -6.57 7.67
C ASP A 66 -14.53 -6.92 8.04
N LEU A 67 -13.56 -6.32 7.35
CA LEU A 67 -12.12 -6.59 7.54
C LEU A 67 -11.38 -5.49 8.32
N GLY A 68 -12.10 -4.47 8.79
CA GLY A 68 -11.49 -3.34 9.50
C GLY A 68 -10.54 -2.50 8.63
N LEU A 69 -10.72 -2.53 7.32
CA LEU A 69 -9.94 -1.70 6.40
C LEU A 69 -10.55 -0.31 6.30
N SER A 70 -9.71 0.68 6.02
CA SER A 70 -10.21 1.97 5.52
C SER A 70 -10.84 1.80 4.14
N ASP A 71 -11.74 2.71 3.76
CA ASP A 71 -12.35 2.74 2.41
C ASP A 71 -11.28 2.77 1.31
N ASN A 72 -10.19 3.51 1.53
CA ASN A 72 -9.05 3.57 0.61
C ASN A 72 -8.32 2.23 0.52
N GLY A 73 -8.11 1.56 1.66
CA GLY A 73 -7.49 0.23 1.72
C GLY A 73 -8.32 -0.83 0.99
N ALA A 74 -9.63 -0.88 1.25
CA ALA A 74 -10.52 -1.81 0.57
C ALA A 74 -10.59 -1.55 -0.95
N SER A 75 -10.66 -0.28 -1.36
CA SER A 75 -10.63 0.10 -2.78
C SER A 75 -9.33 -0.31 -3.46
N PHE A 76 -8.19 -0.11 -2.80
CA PHE A 76 -6.88 -0.54 -3.27
C PHE A 76 -6.83 -2.06 -3.46
N MET A 77 -7.26 -2.83 -2.46
CA MET A 77 -7.24 -4.30 -2.50
C MET A 77 -8.07 -4.85 -3.66
N ILE A 78 -9.26 -4.32 -3.87
CA ILE A 78 -10.13 -4.77 -4.97
C ILE A 78 -9.54 -4.42 -6.34
N ALA A 79 -8.99 -3.20 -6.48
CA ALA A 79 -8.30 -2.81 -7.71
C ALA A 79 -7.08 -3.70 -8.00
N LYS A 80 -6.32 -4.08 -6.96
CA LYS A 80 -5.19 -5.02 -7.07
C LYS A 80 -5.65 -6.41 -7.52
N LEU A 81 -6.63 -7.00 -6.85
CA LEU A 81 -7.12 -8.35 -7.16
C LEU A 81 -7.75 -8.45 -8.56
N ARG A 82 -8.46 -7.41 -9.02
CA ARG A 82 -8.97 -7.34 -10.41
C ARG A 82 -7.84 -7.27 -11.43
N ARG A 83 -6.83 -6.42 -11.18
CA ARG A 83 -5.65 -6.30 -12.06
C ARG A 83 -4.89 -7.62 -12.18
N GLU A 84 -4.89 -8.43 -11.12
CA GLU A 84 -4.26 -9.75 -11.08
C GLU A 84 -5.16 -10.88 -11.62
N GLY A 85 -6.39 -10.58 -12.04
CA GLY A 85 -7.35 -11.57 -12.53
C GLY A 85 -7.82 -12.57 -11.47
N LYS A 86 -7.61 -12.26 -10.17
CA LYS A 86 -8.01 -13.11 -9.04
C LYS A 86 -9.51 -12.98 -8.73
N ILE A 87 -10.15 -11.89 -9.14
CA ILE A 87 -11.59 -11.63 -9.02
C ILE A 87 -12.10 -10.91 -10.28
N SER A 88 -13.39 -11.09 -10.60
CA SER A 88 -14.09 -10.40 -11.70
C SER A 88 -14.84 -9.17 -11.21
#